data_AF-A0A0F8W1A6-F1
#
_entry.id   AF-A0A0F8W1A6-F1
#
_cell.length_a   1.000
_cell.length_b   1.000
_cell.length_c   1.000
_cell.angle_alpha   90.00
_cell.angle_beta   90.00
_cell.angle_gamma   90.00
#
_symmetry.space_group_name_H-M   'P 1'
#
loop_
_entity.id
_entity.type
_entity.pdbx_description
1 polymer ?
#
loop_
_entity_poly.entity_id
_entity_poly.type
_entity_poly.pdbx_seq_one_letter_code
_entity_poly.pdbx_strand_id
1 'polypeptide(L)'
;MSEFKYSPSKWVPFRDMEAIEAARKIKREDITKHPNPDFKIEVYEDSEIEWMFITDIFFRIKEAADKGERIVMILPQPWPMYRRVADLLNRARVSCKNLYTFNMDEYANEDGVIAPETWPLGFTHALKKYFYNEIDEDLRPPENQMVGLTNENINDYGKMIADHGGADICYSGPGWTGHLAFIEPDAPEFQADLEEWKKMGPRIATLSPFTIAQNSLHGGFGASGDLAAVPPKAATIGPAEVIGAKHRIDFNALTIR
;
A
#
# COMPACT_ATOMS: atom_id res chain seq x y z
N MET A 1 -24.41 32.51 20.44
CA MET A 1 -22.95 32.31 20.58
C MET A 1 -22.34 32.52 19.20
N SER A 2 -21.29 33.33 19.06
CA SER A 2 -20.58 33.47 17.79
C SER A 2 -19.83 32.16 17.50
N GLU A 3 -19.99 31.61 16.30
CA GLU A 3 -19.33 30.40 15.86
C GLU A 3 -17.80 30.65 15.72
N PHE A 4 -16.97 29.84 16.38
CA PHE A 4 -15.51 29.90 16.23
C PHE A 4 -15.11 29.27 14.90
N LYS A 5 -14.57 30.08 13.98
CA LYS A 5 -14.14 29.65 12.64
C LYS A 5 -12.63 29.77 12.50
N TYR A 6 -12.03 28.81 11.81
CA TYR A 6 -10.60 28.76 11.52
C TYR A 6 -10.37 28.08 10.17
N SER A 7 -9.25 28.39 9.51
CA SER A 7 -8.79 27.68 8.32
C SER A 7 -7.90 26.49 8.72
N PRO A 8 -7.80 25.44 7.89
CA PRO A 8 -6.79 24.40 8.08
C PRO A 8 -5.37 24.99 8.14
N SER A 9 -4.46 24.30 8.83
CA SER A 9 -3.03 24.69 8.90
C SER A 9 -2.42 24.71 7.51
N LYS A 10 -1.47 25.63 7.25
CA LYS A 10 -0.76 25.73 5.96
C LYS A 10 -0.01 24.45 5.55
N TRP A 11 0.28 23.59 6.54
CA TRP A 11 0.97 22.33 6.34
C TRP A 11 0.04 21.21 5.87
N VAL A 12 -1.29 21.34 6.04
CA VAL A 12 -2.21 20.32 5.53
C VAL A 12 -2.23 20.38 3.99
N PRO A 13 -2.00 19.26 3.27
CA PRO A 13 -1.95 19.26 1.80
C PRO A 13 -3.29 19.70 1.19
N PHE A 14 -4.39 19.15 1.68
CA PHE A 14 -5.73 19.43 1.18
C PHE A 14 -6.48 20.43 2.07
N ARG A 15 -6.83 21.60 1.51
CA ARG A 15 -7.39 22.74 2.27
C ARG A 15 -8.65 23.35 1.67
N ASP A 16 -9.25 22.69 0.68
CA ASP A 16 -10.54 23.11 0.12
C ASP A 16 -11.65 22.87 1.15
N MET A 17 -12.09 23.95 1.79
CA MET A 17 -13.12 23.88 2.84
C MET A 17 -14.49 23.46 2.30
N GLU A 18 -14.81 23.74 1.03
CA GLU A 18 -16.08 23.30 0.45
C GLU A 18 -16.10 21.78 0.33
N ALA A 19 -15.02 21.21 -0.23
CA ALA A 19 -14.86 19.76 -0.35
C ALA A 19 -14.76 19.07 1.02
N ILE A 20 -14.00 19.64 1.97
CA ILE A 20 -13.89 19.10 3.33
C ILE A 20 -15.25 19.08 4.04
N GLU A 21 -16.02 20.17 3.96
CA GLU A 21 -17.34 20.23 4.57
C GLU A 21 -18.35 19.33 3.87
N ALA A 22 -18.23 19.14 2.55
CA ALA A 22 -19.02 18.15 1.81
C ALA A 22 -18.72 16.73 2.32
N ALA A 23 -17.44 16.35 2.44
CA ALA A 23 -17.02 15.05 2.96
C ALA A 23 -17.49 14.81 4.40
N ARG A 24 -17.40 15.82 5.28
CA ARG A 24 -17.87 15.75 6.68
C ARG A 24 -19.37 15.54 6.82
N LYS A 25 -20.16 15.91 5.81
CA LYS A 25 -21.63 15.76 5.80
C LYS A 25 -22.08 14.40 5.26
N ILE A 26 -21.18 13.58 4.72
CA ILE A 26 -21.52 12.22 4.26
C ILE A 26 -21.93 11.41 5.49
N LYS A 27 -23.16 10.92 5.47
CA LYS A 27 -23.72 10.09 6.54
C LYS A 27 -23.36 8.63 6.32
N ARG A 28 -23.43 7.83 7.39
CA ARG A 28 -23.25 6.38 7.31
C ARG A 28 -24.14 5.71 6.26
N GLU A 29 -25.41 6.10 6.13
CA GLU A 29 -26.34 5.54 5.14
C GLU A 29 -26.05 5.97 3.69
N ASP A 30 -25.18 6.97 3.49
CA ASP A 30 -24.86 7.54 2.18
C ASP A 30 -23.45 7.21 1.71
N ILE A 31 -22.55 6.76 2.60
CA ILE A 31 -21.13 6.56 2.25
C ILE A 31 -20.92 5.52 1.15
N THR A 32 -21.80 4.54 1.02
CA THR A 32 -21.72 3.51 -0.03
C THR A 32 -22.31 3.96 -1.36
N LYS A 33 -22.92 5.15 -1.42
CA LYS A 33 -23.54 5.69 -2.62
C LYS A 33 -22.53 6.53 -3.38
N HIS A 34 -22.11 6.03 -4.54
CA HIS A 34 -21.17 6.73 -5.41
C HIS A 34 -21.70 6.77 -6.86
N PRO A 35 -21.57 7.89 -7.58
CA PRO A 35 -22.07 8.01 -8.95
C PRO A 35 -21.29 7.16 -9.97
N ASN A 36 -20.03 6.84 -9.68
CA ASN A 36 -19.26 5.89 -10.50
C ASN A 36 -19.60 4.44 -10.10
N PRO A 37 -20.25 3.64 -10.98
CA PRO A 37 -20.65 2.26 -10.66
C PRO A 37 -19.46 1.30 -10.48
N ASP A 38 -18.28 1.66 -10.97
CA ASP A 38 -17.05 0.86 -10.82
C ASP A 38 -16.34 1.12 -9.47
N PHE A 39 -16.70 2.20 -8.77
CA PHE A 39 -16.16 2.49 -7.44
C PHE A 39 -17.11 1.99 -6.36
N LYS A 40 -16.84 0.76 -5.92
CA LYS A 40 -17.65 0.05 -4.92
C LYS A 40 -17.10 0.32 -3.52
N ILE A 41 -17.98 0.77 -2.63
CA ILE A 41 -17.65 1.08 -1.24
C ILE A 41 -18.48 0.16 -0.36
N GLU A 42 -17.82 -0.53 0.56
CA GLU A 42 -18.45 -1.41 1.54
C GLU A 42 -17.98 -1.00 2.93
N VAL A 43 -18.87 -1.12 3.92
CA VAL A 43 -18.61 -0.74 5.31
C VAL A 43 -18.72 -1.97 6.17
N TYR A 44 -17.64 -2.25 6.90
CA TYR A 44 -17.53 -3.39 7.79
C TYR A 44 -17.27 -2.93 9.22
N GLU A 45 -17.49 -3.84 10.17
CA GLU A 45 -16.95 -3.65 11.51
C GLU A 45 -15.43 -3.72 11.45
N ASP A 46 -14.75 -2.95 12.31
CA ASP A 46 -13.29 -2.86 12.33
C ASP A 46 -12.62 -4.23 12.47
N SER A 47 -13.22 -5.11 13.28
CA SER A 47 -12.75 -6.49 13.48
C SER A 47 -12.76 -7.36 12.23
N GLU A 48 -13.56 -7.02 11.22
CA GLU A 48 -13.71 -7.80 9.99
C GLU A 48 -12.73 -7.36 8.88
N ILE A 49 -12.19 -6.14 8.96
CA ILE A 49 -11.32 -5.57 7.92
C ILE A 49 -10.08 -6.44 7.70
N GLU A 50 -9.43 -6.86 8.79
CA GLU A 50 -8.27 -7.73 8.74
C GLU A 50 -8.60 -9.09 8.09
N TRP A 51 -9.75 -9.67 8.45
CA TRP A 51 -10.18 -10.95 7.91
C TRP A 51 -10.47 -10.87 6.40
N MET A 52 -11.12 -9.80 5.95
CA MET A 52 -11.36 -9.57 4.53
C MET A 52 -10.06 -9.45 3.74
N PHE A 53 -9.09 -8.68 4.25
CA PHE A 53 -7.80 -8.53 3.59
C PHE A 53 -7.10 -9.88 3.40
N ILE A 54 -7.04 -10.67 4.47
CA ILE A 54 -6.41 -12.00 4.46
C ILE A 54 -7.11 -12.94 3.50
N THR A 55 -8.45 -12.97 3.54
CA THR A 55 -9.23 -13.89 2.73
C THR A 55 -9.25 -13.52 1.26
N ASP A 56 -9.28 -12.23 0.89
CA ASP A 56 -9.19 -11.80 -0.51
C ASP A 56 -7.84 -12.21 -1.12
N ILE A 57 -6.72 -12.00 -0.40
CA ILE A 57 -5.40 -12.48 -0.84
C ILE A 57 -5.41 -13.99 -1.01
N PHE A 58 -5.87 -14.74 -0.01
CA PHE A 58 -5.91 -16.20 -0.07
C PHE A 58 -6.74 -16.72 -1.25
N PHE A 59 -7.97 -16.23 -1.42
CA PHE A 59 -8.87 -16.71 -2.46
C PHE A 59 -8.38 -16.37 -3.86
N ARG A 60 -7.77 -15.20 -4.07
CA ARG A 60 -7.18 -14.86 -5.37
C ARG A 60 -6.01 -15.77 -5.73
N ILE A 61 -5.10 -16.03 -4.78
CA ILE A 61 -3.99 -16.96 -4.99
C ILE A 61 -4.52 -18.37 -5.29
N LYS A 62 -5.50 -18.83 -4.50
CA LYS A 62 -6.11 -20.15 -4.68
C LYS A 62 -6.79 -20.27 -6.04
N GLU A 63 -7.58 -19.29 -6.45
CA GLU A 63 -8.29 -19.31 -7.73
C GLU A 63 -7.32 -19.37 -8.91
N ALA A 64 -6.25 -18.57 -8.88
CA ALA A 64 -5.20 -18.63 -9.90
C ALA A 64 -4.51 -20.00 -9.90
N ALA A 65 -4.17 -20.54 -8.73
CA ALA A 65 -3.54 -21.85 -8.60
C ALA A 65 -4.43 -22.99 -9.13
N ASP A 66 -5.72 -22.99 -8.78
CA ASP A 66 -6.71 -23.99 -9.23
C ASP A 66 -6.85 -23.99 -10.76
N LYS A 67 -6.72 -22.83 -11.40
CA LYS A 67 -6.77 -22.67 -12.86
C LYS A 67 -5.41 -22.92 -13.54
N GLY A 68 -4.34 -23.08 -12.77
CA GLY A 68 -2.97 -23.14 -13.30
C GLY A 68 -2.51 -21.81 -13.91
N GLU A 69 -3.14 -20.70 -13.53
CA GLU A 69 -2.86 -19.35 -14.01
C GLU A 69 -1.82 -18.66 -13.12
N ARG A 70 -1.25 -17.57 -13.65
CA ARG A 70 -0.37 -16.69 -12.90
C ARG A 70 -1.17 -15.56 -12.30
N ILE A 71 -0.77 -15.15 -11.09
CA ILE A 71 -1.28 -13.95 -10.43
C ILE A 71 -0.13 -13.01 -10.05
N VAL A 72 -0.31 -11.71 -10.35
CA VAL A 72 0.61 -10.62 -10.01
C VAL A 72 -0.06 -9.70 -9.00
N MET A 73 0.52 -9.55 -7.81
CA MET A 73 -0.06 -8.78 -6.71
C MET A 73 0.89 -7.67 -6.29
N ILE A 74 0.40 -6.43 -6.24
CA ILE A 74 1.09 -5.33 -5.56
C ILE A 74 0.62 -5.32 -4.10
N LEU A 75 1.55 -5.53 -3.18
CA LEU A 75 1.28 -5.68 -1.75
C LEU A 75 1.78 -4.45 -0.95
N PRO A 76 0.97 -3.92 -0.02
CA PRO A 76 1.36 -2.82 0.87
C PRO A 76 2.30 -3.34 1.96
N GLN A 77 2.78 -2.44 2.83
CA GLN A 77 3.63 -2.76 3.98
C GLN A 77 3.19 -4.08 4.66
N PRO A 78 4.03 -5.12 4.66
CA PRO A 78 3.70 -6.38 5.32
C PRO A 78 3.83 -6.28 6.84
N TRP A 79 2.89 -6.88 7.55
CA TRP A 79 2.89 -6.99 9.01
C TRP A 79 2.67 -8.44 9.47
N PRO A 80 2.79 -8.77 10.77
CA PRO A 80 2.72 -10.16 11.27
C PRO A 80 1.49 -10.96 10.84
N MET A 81 0.42 -10.29 10.40
CA MET A 81 -0.82 -10.89 9.96
C MET A 81 -0.76 -11.59 8.61
N TYR A 82 0.19 -11.25 7.75
CA TYR A 82 0.40 -11.99 6.50
C TYR A 82 0.69 -13.48 6.75
N ARG A 83 1.15 -13.84 7.97
CA ARG A 83 1.32 -15.24 8.39
C ARG A 83 0.04 -16.04 8.31
N ARG A 84 -1.11 -15.39 8.52
CA ARG A 84 -2.41 -16.04 8.42
C ARG A 84 -2.77 -16.38 6.97
N VAL A 85 -2.34 -15.58 5.99
CA VAL A 85 -2.47 -15.95 4.57
C VAL A 85 -1.63 -17.20 4.28
N ALA A 86 -0.37 -17.22 4.74
CA ALA A 86 0.50 -18.38 4.58
C ALA A 86 -0.08 -19.65 5.26
N ASP A 87 -0.61 -19.54 6.49
CA ASP A 87 -1.31 -20.65 7.17
C ASP A 87 -2.46 -21.22 6.33
N LEU A 88 -3.31 -20.34 5.79
CA LEU A 88 -4.42 -20.77 4.94
C LEU A 88 -3.92 -21.47 3.66
N LEU A 89 -2.90 -20.93 3.00
CA LEU A 89 -2.28 -21.54 1.82
C LEU A 89 -1.69 -22.92 2.11
N ASN A 90 -0.97 -23.06 3.23
CA ASN A 90 -0.37 -24.33 3.66
C ASN A 90 -1.44 -25.37 3.97
N ARG A 91 -2.47 -25.00 4.76
CA ARG A 91 -3.55 -25.91 5.14
C ARG A 91 -4.40 -26.36 3.96
N ALA A 92 -4.61 -25.49 2.98
CA ALA A 92 -5.30 -25.80 1.73
C ALA A 92 -4.38 -26.43 0.67
N ARG A 93 -3.06 -26.56 0.95
CA ARG A 93 -2.03 -27.10 0.04
C ARG A 93 -2.02 -26.40 -1.32
N VAL A 94 -2.16 -25.07 -1.30
CA VAL A 94 -2.21 -24.22 -2.50
C VAL A 94 -0.79 -23.99 -3.02
N SER A 95 -0.51 -24.44 -4.25
CA SER A 95 0.78 -24.16 -4.87
C SER A 95 0.89 -22.70 -5.26
N CYS A 96 1.88 -22.00 -4.72
CA CYS A 96 2.16 -20.60 -5.01
C CYS A 96 3.22 -20.44 -6.11
N LYS A 97 3.52 -21.49 -6.90
CA LYS A 97 4.57 -21.43 -7.93
C LYS A 97 4.33 -20.37 -9.00
N ASN A 98 3.06 -20.00 -9.24
CA ASN A 98 2.69 -18.95 -10.20
C ASN A 98 2.32 -17.61 -9.52
N LEU A 99 2.64 -17.44 -8.24
CA LEU A 99 2.45 -16.19 -7.49
C LEU A 99 3.65 -15.27 -7.71
N TYR A 100 3.37 -14.05 -8.20
CA TYR A 100 4.31 -12.95 -8.28
C TYR A 100 3.84 -11.83 -7.37
N THR A 101 4.73 -11.30 -6.53
CA THR A 101 4.45 -10.16 -5.67
C THR A 101 5.46 -9.05 -5.90
N PHE A 102 4.96 -7.83 -5.79
CA PHE A 102 5.74 -6.60 -5.85
C PHE A 102 5.36 -5.76 -4.61
N ASN A 103 6.35 -5.35 -3.82
CA ASN A 103 6.12 -4.40 -2.73
C ASN A 103 5.74 -3.02 -3.30
N MET A 104 4.81 -2.34 -2.63
CA MET A 104 4.47 -0.95 -2.96
C MET A 104 5.62 0.03 -2.77
N ASP A 105 6.45 -0.21 -1.76
CA ASP A 105 7.43 0.73 -1.28
C ASP A 105 8.54 0.06 -0.46
N GLU A 106 9.61 0.82 -0.26
CA GLU A 106 10.70 0.53 0.67
C GLU A 106 11.30 1.85 1.17
N TYR A 107 11.77 1.91 2.41
CA TYR A 107 12.40 3.13 2.93
C TYR A 107 13.71 3.47 2.22
N ALA A 108 14.09 4.75 2.23
CA ALA A 108 15.38 5.23 1.71
C ALA A 108 15.96 6.32 2.61
N ASN A 109 17.29 6.42 2.63
CA ASN A 109 17.98 7.46 3.39
C ASN A 109 17.92 8.84 2.67
N GLU A 110 18.54 9.86 3.24
CA GLU A 110 18.59 11.23 2.70
C GLU A 110 19.21 11.30 1.29
N ASP A 111 20.14 10.39 0.98
CA ASP A 111 20.80 10.29 -0.33
C ASP A 111 19.97 9.51 -1.35
N GLY A 112 18.79 8.98 -0.96
CA GLY A 112 17.94 8.16 -1.80
C GLY A 112 18.42 6.71 -1.93
N VAL A 113 19.33 6.26 -1.06
CA VAL A 113 19.76 4.86 -1.00
C VAL A 113 18.67 4.05 -0.33
N ILE A 114 18.09 3.12 -1.08
CA ILE A 114 17.01 2.25 -0.63
C ILE A 114 17.53 1.26 0.42
N ALA A 115 16.74 1.05 1.47
CA ALA A 115 17.06 0.14 2.55
C ALA A 115 17.23 -1.29 2.01
N PRO A 116 18.31 -2.00 2.40
CA PRO A 116 18.50 -3.38 1.95
C PRO A 116 17.51 -4.32 2.62
N GLU A 117 17.22 -5.46 1.98
CA GLU A 117 16.36 -6.53 2.55
C GLU A 117 16.82 -7.01 3.94
N THR A 118 18.10 -6.87 4.26
CA THR A 118 18.65 -7.23 5.58
C THR A 118 18.27 -6.24 6.68
N TRP A 119 17.76 -5.05 6.35
CA TRP A 119 17.35 -4.07 7.34
C TRP A 119 16.05 -4.51 8.02
N PRO A 120 16.03 -4.76 9.34
CA PRO A 120 14.88 -5.41 10.00
C PRO A 120 13.56 -4.63 9.97
N LEU A 121 13.63 -3.33 9.69
CA LEU A 121 12.48 -2.43 9.64
C LEU A 121 11.99 -2.19 8.21
N GLY A 122 12.67 -2.76 7.20
CA GLY A 122 12.29 -2.65 5.80
C GLY A 122 11.05 -3.48 5.47
N PHE A 123 10.33 -3.06 4.44
CA PHE A 123 9.09 -3.71 4.01
C PHE A 123 9.35 -5.01 3.27
N THR A 124 10.45 -5.11 2.53
CA THR A 124 10.89 -6.36 1.89
C THR A 124 11.25 -7.40 2.94
N HIS A 125 11.98 -6.98 3.98
CA HIS A 125 12.30 -7.81 5.15
C HIS A 125 11.02 -8.36 5.79
N ALA A 126 10.04 -7.48 6.04
CA ALA A 126 8.78 -7.84 6.64
C ALA A 126 7.98 -8.82 5.75
N LEU A 127 7.94 -8.64 4.43
CA LEU A 127 7.27 -9.58 3.51
C LEU A 127 7.89 -10.97 3.63
N LYS A 128 9.22 -11.04 3.60
CA LYS A 128 9.96 -12.29 3.67
C LYS A 128 9.69 -13.02 4.98
N LYS A 129 9.77 -12.28 6.09
CA LYS A 129 9.61 -12.81 7.45
C LYS A 129 8.17 -13.24 7.76
N TYR A 130 7.17 -12.46 7.36
CA TYR A 130 5.78 -12.68 7.77
C TYR A 130 4.93 -13.38 6.71
N PHE A 131 5.42 -13.55 5.48
CA PHE A 131 4.69 -14.24 4.42
C PHE A 131 5.52 -15.33 3.76
N TYR A 132 6.56 -14.97 3.00
CA TYR A 132 7.30 -15.91 2.15
C TYR A 132 7.87 -17.11 2.92
N ASN A 133 8.57 -16.85 4.03
CA ASN A 133 9.20 -17.90 4.83
C ASN A 133 8.19 -18.75 5.62
N GLU A 134 6.96 -18.31 5.71
CA GLU A 134 5.87 -18.99 6.45
C GLU A 134 5.06 -19.90 5.53
N ILE A 135 5.23 -19.79 4.21
CA ILE A 135 4.69 -20.75 3.23
C ILE A 135 5.58 -22.00 3.23
N ASP A 136 4.98 -23.19 3.25
CA ASP A 136 5.68 -24.48 3.17
C ASP A 136 6.62 -24.51 1.94
N GLU A 137 7.83 -25.04 2.11
CA GLU A 137 8.89 -24.99 1.08
C GLU A 137 8.46 -25.59 -0.27
N ASP A 138 7.61 -26.62 -0.27
CA ASP A 138 7.14 -27.28 -1.49
C ASP A 138 6.02 -26.53 -2.21
N LEU A 139 5.37 -25.58 -1.53
CA LEU A 139 4.31 -24.72 -2.05
C LEU A 139 4.83 -23.34 -2.47
N ARG A 140 5.95 -22.90 -1.90
CA ARG A 140 6.50 -21.54 -2.03
C ARG A 140 6.80 -21.14 -3.48
N PRO A 141 6.58 -19.87 -3.87
CA PRO A 141 7.08 -19.38 -5.17
C PRO A 141 8.62 -19.40 -5.19
N PRO A 142 9.23 -19.47 -6.38
CA PRO A 142 10.63 -19.08 -6.55
C PRO A 142 10.90 -17.70 -5.97
N GLU A 143 12.07 -17.54 -5.35
CA GLU A 143 12.38 -16.34 -4.58
C GLU A 143 12.35 -15.04 -5.40
N ASN A 144 12.76 -15.13 -6.67
CA ASN A 144 12.76 -14.03 -7.62
C ASN A 144 11.36 -13.57 -8.07
N GLN A 145 10.30 -14.25 -7.62
CA GLN A 145 8.90 -13.82 -7.83
C GLN A 145 8.37 -12.98 -6.67
N MET A 146 9.16 -12.76 -5.61
CA MET A 146 8.82 -11.90 -4.47
C MET A 146 9.73 -10.68 -4.48
N VAL A 147 9.31 -9.61 -5.15
CA VAL A 147 10.20 -8.52 -5.57
C VAL A 147 10.00 -7.29 -4.68
N GLY A 148 11.03 -6.91 -3.92
CA GLY A 148 11.13 -5.61 -3.25
C GLY A 148 11.78 -4.54 -4.13
N LEU A 149 11.57 -3.25 -3.81
CA LEU A 149 12.28 -2.15 -4.47
C LEU A 149 13.75 -2.11 -4.02
N THR A 150 14.67 -1.92 -4.97
CA THR A 150 16.10 -1.78 -4.71
C THR A 150 16.71 -0.71 -5.62
N ASN A 151 17.94 -0.28 -5.32
CA ASN A 151 18.62 0.75 -6.13
C ASN A 151 18.87 0.25 -7.56
N GLU A 152 19.01 -1.06 -7.74
CA GLU A 152 19.27 -1.69 -9.02
C GLU A 152 18.01 -1.83 -9.89
N ASN A 153 16.83 -2.02 -9.27
CA ASN A 153 15.61 -2.35 -10.00
C ASN A 153 14.61 -1.20 -10.11
N ILE A 154 14.74 -0.12 -9.33
CA ILE A 154 13.72 0.94 -9.23
C ILE A 154 13.33 1.53 -10.60
N ASN A 155 14.29 1.73 -11.49
CA ASN A 155 14.05 2.30 -12.82
C ASN A 155 13.33 1.33 -13.77
N ASP A 156 13.43 0.03 -13.51
CA ASP A 156 12.79 -1.03 -14.30
C ASP A 156 11.56 -1.60 -13.60
N TYR A 157 11.24 -1.20 -12.36
CA TYR A 157 10.27 -1.87 -11.51
C TYR A 157 8.86 -1.88 -12.12
N GLY A 158 8.41 -0.75 -12.70
CA GLY A 158 7.14 -0.69 -13.43
C GLY A 158 7.14 -1.58 -14.69
N LYS A 159 8.29 -1.67 -15.37
CA LYS A 159 8.47 -2.58 -16.51
C LYS A 159 8.42 -4.04 -16.08
N MET A 160 9.02 -4.41 -14.94
CA MET A 160 8.96 -5.77 -14.40
C MET A 160 7.51 -6.21 -14.15
N ILE A 161 6.67 -5.32 -13.61
CA ILE A 161 5.23 -5.56 -13.44
C ILE A 161 4.55 -5.70 -14.82
N ALA A 162 4.86 -4.82 -15.77
CA ALA A 162 4.28 -4.83 -17.12
C ALA A 162 4.69 -6.04 -17.97
N ASP A 163 5.92 -6.54 -17.84
CA ASP A 163 6.42 -7.76 -18.49
C ASP A 163 5.64 -9.00 -18.00
N HIS A 164 5.06 -8.90 -16.81
CA HIS A 164 4.09 -9.84 -16.31
C HIS A 164 2.63 -9.47 -16.67
N GLY A 165 2.38 -8.70 -17.73
CA GLY A 165 1.02 -8.36 -18.17
C GLY A 165 0.25 -7.42 -17.23
N GLY A 166 0.96 -6.70 -16.35
CA GLY A 166 0.39 -5.81 -15.35
C GLY A 166 -0.01 -6.52 -14.06
N ALA A 167 -0.33 -5.73 -13.04
CA ALA A 167 -0.82 -6.25 -11.77
C ALA A 167 -2.29 -6.69 -11.88
N ASP A 168 -2.60 -7.88 -11.37
CA ASP A 168 -3.99 -8.35 -11.26
C ASP A 168 -4.72 -7.63 -10.13
N ILE A 169 -4.01 -7.28 -9.05
CA ILE A 169 -4.55 -6.58 -7.89
C ILE A 169 -3.50 -5.69 -7.26
N CYS A 170 -3.92 -4.51 -6.83
CA CYS A 170 -3.15 -3.58 -6.01
C CYS A 170 -3.93 -3.32 -4.72
N TYR A 171 -3.33 -3.64 -3.57
CA TYR A 171 -3.94 -3.37 -2.26
C TYR A 171 -3.28 -2.17 -1.61
N SER A 172 -4.06 -1.20 -1.17
CA SER A 172 -3.56 0.01 -0.51
C SER A 172 -4.33 0.33 0.77
N GLY A 173 -3.81 1.31 1.49
CA GLY A 173 -4.56 2.09 2.49
C GLY A 173 -3.99 3.50 2.54
N PRO A 174 -4.75 4.47 3.07
CA PRO A 174 -4.33 5.86 3.09
C PRO A 174 -3.34 6.14 4.23
N GLY A 175 -2.37 7.01 3.96
CA GLY A 175 -1.68 7.75 5.01
C GLY A 175 -2.50 8.92 5.55
N TRP A 176 -2.01 9.60 6.58
CA TRP A 176 -2.70 10.74 7.19
C TRP A 176 -2.97 11.91 6.23
N THR A 177 -2.18 12.03 5.16
CA THR A 177 -2.37 13.04 4.11
C THR A 177 -3.32 12.59 3.00
N GLY A 178 -3.80 11.34 3.03
CA GLY A 178 -4.51 10.69 1.94
C GLY A 178 -3.59 10.10 0.87
N HIS A 179 -2.27 10.05 1.10
CA HIS A 179 -1.31 9.40 0.21
C HIS A 179 -1.57 7.90 0.10
N LEU A 180 -1.21 7.30 -1.03
CA LEU A 180 -1.18 5.86 -1.28
C LEU A 180 0.27 5.44 -1.48
N ALA A 181 0.72 4.35 -0.84
CA ALA A 181 2.14 4.00 -0.75
C ALA A 181 2.94 5.21 -0.24
N PHE A 182 4.04 5.62 -0.88
CA PHE A 182 4.68 6.93 -0.63
C PHE A 182 4.47 7.93 -1.78
N ILE A 183 3.33 7.83 -2.47
CA ILE A 183 2.88 8.83 -3.45
C ILE A 183 2.33 10.04 -2.69
N GLU A 184 3.24 10.80 -2.09
CA GLU A 184 2.92 11.94 -1.23
C GLU A 184 2.37 13.12 -2.03
N PRO A 185 1.27 13.76 -1.58
CA PRO A 185 0.69 14.91 -2.26
C PRO A 185 1.61 16.14 -2.26
N ASP A 186 2.48 16.26 -1.24
CA ASP A 186 3.39 17.39 -1.07
C ASP A 186 4.85 17.06 -1.50
N ALA A 187 5.10 15.86 -2.03
CA ALA A 187 6.43 15.50 -2.51
C ALA A 187 6.74 16.22 -3.83
N PRO A 188 7.87 16.95 -3.92
CA PRO A 188 8.29 17.58 -5.17
C PRO A 188 8.41 16.59 -6.33
N GLU A 189 8.76 15.34 -6.04
CA GLU A 189 8.95 14.28 -7.04
C GLU A 189 7.64 13.81 -7.71
N PHE A 190 6.49 14.19 -7.14
CA PHE A 190 5.15 13.93 -7.69
C PHE A 190 4.43 15.22 -8.10
N GLN A 191 5.10 16.37 -8.09
CA GLN A 191 4.47 17.63 -8.49
C GLN A 191 4.26 17.67 -10.02
N ALA A 192 3.04 17.44 -10.46
CA ALA A 192 2.62 17.58 -11.86
C ALA A 192 1.12 17.83 -11.97
N ASP A 193 0.65 18.14 -13.18
CA ASP A 193 -0.78 18.08 -13.45
C ASP A 193 -1.31 16.63 -13.41
N LEU A 194 -2.63 16.48 -13.36
CA LEU A 194 -3.25 15.17 -13.19
C LEU A 194 -2.88 14.17 -14.30
N GLU A 195 -2.76 14.61 -15.55
CA GLU A 195 -2.55 13.70 -16.69
C GLU A 195 -1.09 13.26 -16.82
N GLU A 196 -0.15 14.09 -16.38
CA GLU A 196 1.25 13.70 -16.19
C GLU A 196 1.42 12.83 -14.93
N TRP A 197 0.82 13.23 -13.81
CA TRP A 197 0.88 12.50 -12.53
C TRP A 197 0.44 11.05 -12.68
N LYS A 198 -0.68 10.80 -13.38
CA LYS A 198 -1.18 9.44 -13.67
C LYS A 198 -0.19 8.53 -14.39
N LYS A 199 0.81 9.08 -15.08
CA LYS A 199 1.82 8.34 -15.86
C LYS A 199 3.14 8.20 -15.11
N MET A 200 3.26 8.81 -13.94
CA MET A 200 4.45 8.69 -13.12
C MET A 200 4.60 7.25 -12.66
N GLY A 201 5.75 6.65 -13.01
CA GLY A 201 6.16 5.35 -12.52
C GLY A 201 7.01 5.43 -11.23
N PRO A 202 7.63 4.30 -10.84
CA PRO A 202 8.35 4.16 -9.58
C PRO A 202 9.51 5.15 -9.46
N ARG A 203 9.75 5.65 -8.24
CA ARG A 203 10.76 6.67 -7.95
C ARG A 203 11.12 6.77 -6.47
N ILE A 204 12.18 7.49 -6.18
CA ILE A 204 12.48 7.98 -4.84
C ILE A 204 11.60 9.21 -4.58
N ALA A 205 10.96 9.26 -3.41
CA ALA A 205 10.11 10.35 -2.97
C ALA A 205 10.54 10.85 -1.60
N THR A 206 10.43 12.17 -1.40
CA THR A 206 10.64 12.80 -0.10
C THR A 206 9.42 12.60 0.79
N LEU A 207 9.61 12.09 2.02
CA LEU A 207 8.48 11.83 2.92
C LEU A 207 7.94 13.12 3.53
N SER A 208 6.61 13.21 3.61
CA SER A 208 5.94 14.30 4.30
C SER A 208 6.23 14.27 5.81
N PRO A 209 6.29 15.42 6.50
CA PRO A 209 6.34 15.45 7.96
C PRO A 209 5.21 14.67 8.64
N PHE A 210 4.03 14.56 8.00
CA PHE A 210 2.93 13.76 8.52
C PHE A 210 3.19 12.25 8.40
N THR A 211 3.87 11.82 7.35
CA THR A 211 4.25 10.42 7.13
C THR A 211 5.36 10.02 8.11
N ILE A 212 6.34 10.90 8.31
CA ILE A 212 7.36 10.73 9.36
C ILE A 212 6.68 10.63 10.73
N ALA A 213 5.72 11.51 11.03
CA ALA A 213 4.97 11.48 12.28
C ALA A 213 4.12 10.21 12.44
N GLN A 214 3.42 9.78 11.41
CA GLN A 214 2.63 8.56 11.40
C GLN A 214 3.53 7.33 11.65
N ASN A 215 4.60 7.20 10.85
CA ASN A 215 5.48 6.04 10.93
C ASN A 215 6.25 5.98 12.25
N SER A 216 6.53 7.11 12.89
CA SER A 216 7.16 7.14 14.22
C SER A 216 6.32 6.50 15.33
N LEU A 217 5.01 6.29 15.08
CA LEU A 217 4.11 5.56 15.96
C LEU A 217 4.08 4.06 15.68
N HIS A 218 4.69 3.60 14.59
CA HIS A 218 4.77 2.17 14.29
C HIS A 218 5.69 1.46 15.29
N GLY A 219 5.37 0.20 15.61
CA GLY A 219 6.14 -0.60 16.57
C GLY A 219 7.61 -0.79 16.18
N GLY A 220 7.94 -0.74 14.89
CA GLY A 220 9.32 -0.79 14.38
C GLY A 220 10.19 0.40 14.80
N PHE A 221 9.56 1.55 15.07
CA PHE A 221 10.22 2.80 15.50
C PHE A 221 9.90 3.13 16.96
N GLY A 222 9.59 2.10 17.78
CA GLY A 222 9.42 2.24 19.22
C GLY A 222 8.03 2.67 19.69
N ALA A 223 7.06 2.85 18.78
CA ALA A 223 5.68 3.26 19.07
C ALA A 223 5.55 4.47 20.01
N SER A 224 6.55 5.36 19.98
CA SER A 224 6.74 6.42 20.97
C SER A 224 6.91 7.80 20.35
N GLY A 225 6.77 7.92 19.02
CA GLY A 225 6.90 9.20 18.34
C GLY A 225 8.34 9.62 18.07
N ASP A 226 9.28 8.68 17.99
CA ASP A 226 10.67 8.99 17.62
C ASP A 226 10.77 9.29 16.12
N LEU A 227 10.51 10.55 15.77
CA LEU A 227 10.58 11.05 14.39
C LEU A 227 11.97 10.87 13.77
N ALA A 228 13.04 10.88 14.57
CA ALA A 228 14.40 10.79 14.08
C ALA A 228 14.79 9.37 13.66
N ALA A 229 14.04 8.36 14.10
CA ALA A 229 14.24 6.97 13.72
C ALA A 229 13.65 6.64 12.34
N VAL A 230 12.76 7.48 11.80
CA VAL A 230 12.10 7.24 10.51
C VAL A 230 12.96 7.81 9.37
N PRO A 231 13.28 7.01 8.34
CA PRO A 231 14.02 7.50 7.18
C PRO A 231 13.30 8.66 6.47
N PRO A 232 14.03 9.65 5.94
CA PRO A 232 13.43 10.86 5.37
C PRO A 232 12.88 10.68 3.94
N LYS A 233 13.21 9.57 3.27
CA LYS A 233 12.79 9.26 1.89
C LYS A 233 12.28 7.83 1.80
N ALA A 234 11.71 7.50 0.65
CA ALA A 234 11.36 6.14 0.29
C ALA A 234 11.43 5.91 -1.22
N ALA A 235 11.69 4.68 -1.63
CA ALA A 235 11.31 4.19 -2.94
C ALA A 235 9.85 3.77 -2.92
N THR A 236 9.13 4.07 -3.99
CA THR A 236 7.71 3.73 -4.10
C THR A 236 7.32 3.50 -5.55
N ILE A 237 6.31 2.67 -5.78
CA ILE A 237 5.59 2.63 -7.05
C ILE A 237 4.98 4.00 -7.36
N GLY A 238 4.66 4.24 -8.63
CA GLY A 238 3.98 5.45 -9.03
C GLY A 238 2.47 5.26 -9.20
N PRO A 239 1.73 6.36 -9.45
CA PRO A 239 0.33 6.31 -9.84
C PRO A 239 0.04 5.39 -11.03
N ALA A 240 1.00 5.26 -11.96
CA ALA A 240 0.85 4.43 -13.15
C ALA A 240 0.61 2.95 -12.78
N GLU A 241 1.34 2.42 -11.81
CA GLU A 241 1.21 1.02 -11.39
C GLU A 241 -0.12 0.76 -10.67
N VAL A 242 -0.59 1.72 -9.87
CA VAL A 242 -1.88 1.63 -9.18
C VAL A 242 -3.04 1.66 -10.19
N ILE A 243 -3.03 2.65 -11.08
CA ILE A 243 -4.07 2.82 -12.11
C ILE A 243 -4.06 1.65 -13.10
N GLY A 244 -2.87 1.15 -13.45
CA GLY A 244 -2.69 0.04 -14.37
C GLY A 244 -3.13 -1.32 -13.83
N ALA A 245 -3.33 -1.47 -12.52
CA ALA A 245 -3.81 -2.71 -11.93
C ALA A 245 -5.24 -3.04 -12.37
N LYS A 246 -5.53 -4.33 -12.63
CA LYS A 246 -6.88 -4.77 -13.03
C LYS A 246 -7.90 -4.54 -11.93
N HIS A 247 -7.52 -4.84 -10.69
CA HIS A 247 -8.29 -4.55 -9.49
C HIS A 247 -7.50 -3.65 -8.54
N ARG A 248 -8.21 -2.84 -7.77
CA ARG A 248 -7.67 -2.01 -6.68
C ARG A 248 -8.57 -2.17 -5.48
N ILE A 249 -7.99 -2.45 -4.32
CA ILE A 249 -8.71 -2.46 -3.04
C ILE A 249 -7.98 -1.54 -2.09
N ASP A 250 -8.70 -0.55 -1.57
CA ASP A 250 -8.17 0.43 -0.63
C ASP A 250 -8.91 0.32 0.71
N PHE A 251 -8.17 0.07 1.79
CA PHE A 251 -8.75 -0.11 3.13
C PHE A 251 -8.62 1.17 3.94
N ASN A 252 -9.75 1.66 4.44
CA ASN A 252 -9.81 2.92 5.18
C ASN A 252 -10.43 2.71 6.56
N ALA A 253 -9.71 3.08 7.63
CA ALA A 253 -10.24 3.10 8.99
C ALA A 253 -10.89 4.47 9.27
N LEU A 254 -12.11 4.69 8.78
CA LEU A 254 -12.85 5.94 8.94
C LEU A 254 -13.93 5.82 10.01
N THR A 255 -13.97 6.80 10.92
CA THR A 255 -15.13 6.98 11.80
C THR A 255 -16.19 7.78 11.06
N ILE A 256 -17.30 7.14 10.72
CA ILE A 256 -18.43 7.76 10.05
C ILE A 256 -19.45 8.17 11.12
N ARG A 257 -19.89 9.44 11.08
CA ARG A 257 -20.88 9.99 12.01
C ARG A 257 -22.31 9.78 11.52
#